data_AF-A0A3C0FVG5-F1
#
_entry.id   AF-A0A3C0FVG5-F1
#
_cell.length_a   1.000
_cell.length_b   1.000
_cell.length_c   1.000
_cell.angle_alpha   90.00
_cell.angle_beta   90.00
_cell.angle_gamma   90.00
#
_symmetry.space_group_name_H-M   'P 1'
#
loop_
_entity.id
_entity.type
_entity.pdbx_description
1 polymer ?
#
loop_
_entity_poly.entity_id
_entity_poly.type
_entity_poly.pdbx_seq_one_letter_code
_entity_poly.pdbx_strand_id
1 'polypeptide(L)'
;RQGINIESGLNDGLVLPVFTTAVLLEANLLSNGHQGWVAEALLEISIGAVIGVVSGYVIGQVVNHAVKNRTIVARFERLLGVLAALFIFLLAEELGGNGFVAAFAGGLALNISSDKVKDAIESFGEAESELLTMLTFFVFGLIVVPALYESWTWTMLLFSIASLAVLRPLCVWICMIGSPYSLGEKLYIGWFGPRGIASVIYMLIMATMIDPVAFKPLFAAGTMIVCISVVAHGITAAPASRALVSYLARKS
;
A
#
# COMPACT_ATOMS: atom_id res chain seq x y z
N ARG A 1 -8.43 -10.54 -9.83
CA ARG A 1 -7.84 -9.18 -9.79
C ARG A 1 -8.44 -8.35 -8.66
N GLN A 2 -9.76 -8.18 -8.56
CA GLN A 2 -10.41 -7.42 -7.46
C GLN A 2 -10.05 -7.91 -6.04
N GLY A 3 -10.06 -9.21 -5.74
CA GLY A 3 -9.69 -9.72 -4.41
C GLY A 3 -8.25 -9.45 -3.98
N ILE A 4 -7.30 -9.45 -4.92
CA ILE A 4 -5.87 -9.19 -4.65
C ILE A 4 -5.62 -7.70 -4.38
N ASN A 5 -6.33 -6.80 -5.07
CA ASN A 5 -6.22 -5.36 -4.83
C ASN A 5 -6.81 -4.96 -3.46
N ILE A 6 -7.91 -5.60 -3.06
CA ILE A 6 -8.55 -5.40 -1.75
C ILE A 6 -7.62 -5.91 -0.64
N GLU A 7 -7.05 -7.10 -0.79
CA GLU A 7 -6.10 -7.69 0.15
C GLU A 7 -4.82 -6.84 0.25
N SER A 8 -4.27 -6.38 -0.88
CA SER A 8 -3.06 -5.54 -0.88
C SER A 8 -3.29 -4.18 -0.22
N GLY A 9 -4.40 -3.50 -0.50
CA GLY A 9 -4.69 -2.19 0.06
C GLY A 9 -4.94 -2.22 1.58
N LEU A 10 -5.64 -3.24 2.07
CA LEU A 10 -5.83 -3.44 3.50
C LEU A 10 -4.51 -3.82 4.19
N ASN A 11 -3.73 -4.71 3.58
CA ASN A 11 -2.44 -5.13 4.12
C ASN A 11 -1.48 -3.94 4.28
N ASP A 12 -1.45 -3.02 3.32
CA ASP A 12 -0.64 -1.81 3.44
C ASP A 12 -1.10 -0.95 4.64
N GLY A 13 -2.40 -0.71 4.81
CA GLY A 13 -2.92 0.03 5.97
C GLY A 13 -2.60 -0.65 7.32
N LEU A 14 -2.70 -1.97 7.40
CA LEU A 14 -2.46 -2.74 8.63
C LEU A 14 -0.98 -2.81 9.03
N VAL A 15 -0.06 -2.75 8.06
CA VAL A 15 1.38 -2.80 8.32
C VAL A 15 1.90 -1.47 8.85
N LEU A 16 1.25 -0.35 8.53
CA LEU A 16 1.75 0.98 8.87
C LEU A 16 2.03 1.17 10.37
N PRO A 17 1.11 0.87 11.32
CA PRO A 17 1.38 1.05 12.75
C PRO A 17 2.54 0.19 13.25
N VAL A 18 2.73 -1.00 12.66
CA VAL A 18 3.85 -1.89 12.98
C VAL A 18 5.17 -1.29 12.47
N PHE A 19 5.15 -0.76 11.25
CA PHE A 19 6.30 -0.11 10.64
C PHE A 19 6.72 1.16 11.40
N THR A 20 5.78 2.05 11.70
CA THR A 20 6.04 3.31 12.42
C THR A 20 6.56 3.04 13.82
N THR A 21 6.00 2.05 14.53
CA THR A 21 6.51 1.61 15.83
C THR A 21 7.95 1.11 15.72
N ALA A 22 8.26 0.26 14.74
CA ALA A 22 9.61 -0.27 14.56
C ALA A 22 10.64 0.84 14.27
N VAL A 23 10.25 1.83 13.46
CA VAL A 23 11.07 3.02 13.18
C VAL A 23 11.31 3.86 14.43
N LEU A 24 10.27 4.14 15.22
CA LEU A 24 10.40 4.92 16.45
C LEU A 24 11.24 4.20 17.51
N LEU A 25 11.12 2.88 17.58
CA LEU A 25 11.94 2.04 18.46
C LEU A 25 13.42 2.12 18.07
N GLU A 26 13.73 1.95 16.79
CA GLU A 26 15.10 2.07 16.27
C GLU A 26 15.67 3.47 16.48
N ALA A 27 14.82 4.50 16.36
CA ALA A 27 15.21 5.88 16.63
C ALA A 27 15.30 6.24 18.12
N ASN A 28 14.98 5.32 19.02
CA ASN A 28 14.92 5.54 20.46
C ASN A 28 14.01 6.73 20.85
N LEU A 29 12.93 6.91 20.10
CA LEU A 29 11.93 7.99 20.30
C LEU A 29 10.73 7.53 21.13
N LEU A 30 10.63 6.25 21.44
CA LEU A 30 9.60 5.70 22.33
C LEU A 30 9.96 6.00 23.78
N SER A 31 9.27 6.97 24.38
CA SER A 31 9.51 7.47 25.74
C SER A 31 9.04 6.54 26.86
N ASN A 32 8.07 5.67 26.58
CA ASN A 32 7.53 4.70 27.53
C ASN A 32 7.81 3.27 27.01
N GLY A 33 8.78 2.59 27.62
CA GLY A 33 9.34 1.35 27.08
C GLY A 33 8.32 0.28 26.72
N HIS A 34 8.43 -0.25 25.49
CA HIS A 34 8.09 -1.59 24.99
C HIS A 34 6.68 -2.18 25.26
N GLN A 35 5.82 -1.57 26.07
CA GLN A 35 4.53 -2.12 26.49
C GLN A 35 3.38 -1.33 25.85
N GLY A 36 2.57 -2.02 25.04
CA GLY A 36 1.30 -1.47 24.55
C GLY A 36 1.22 -1.15 23.07
N TRP A 37 2.33 -1.18 22.31
CA TRP A 37 2.32 -0.83 20.87
C TRP A 37 1.31 -1.64 20.04
N VAL A 38 1.08 -2.92 20.40
CA VAL A 38 0.05 -3.74 19.75
C VAL A 38 -1.35 -3.21 20.03
N ALA A 39 -1.62 -2.79 21.26
CA ALA A 39 -2.91 -2.24 21.65
C ALA A 39 -3.14 -0.87 20.99
N GLU A 40 -2.11 -0.03 20.91
CA GLU A 40 -2.13 1.24 20.19
C GLU A 40 -2.41 1.04 18.70
N ALA A 41 -1.69 0.12 18.05
CA ALA A 41 -1.92 -0.24 16.65
C ALA A 41 -3.35 -0.75 16.41
N LEU A 42 -3.85 -1.65 17.27
CA LEU A 42 -5.22 -2.17 17.19
C LEU A 42 -6.26 -1.06 17.37
N LEU A 43 -6.00 -0.11 18.27
CA LEU A 43 -6.87 1.03 18.52
C LEU A 43 -6.88 1.99 17.32
N GLU A 44 -5.71 2.34 16.77
CA GLU A 44 -5.57 3.18 15.58
C GLU A 44 -6.30 2.56 14.37
N ILE A 45 -6.13 1.26 14.14
CA ILE A 45 -6.84 0.49 13.11
C ILE A 45 -8.35 0.50 13.35
N SER A 46 -8.78 0.28 14.60
CA SER A 46 -10.20 0.23 14.96
C SER A 46 -10.88 1.60 14.79
N ILE A 47 -10.23 2.67 15.23
CA ILE A 47 -10.71 4.05 15.04
C ILE A 47 -10.79 4.36 13.55
N GLY A 48 -9.74 4.07 12.78
CA GLY A 48 -9.73 4.26 11.33
C GLY A 48 -10.88 3.51 10.65
N ALA A 49 -11.09 2.24 10.98
CA ALA A 49 -12.19 1.44 10.43
C ALA A 49 -13.57 2.04 10.76
N VAL A 50 -13.82 2.44 12.01
CA VAL A 50 -15.09 3.05 12.43
C VAL A 50 -15.33 4.37 11.71
N ILE A 51 -14.34 5.27 11.68
CA ILE A 51 -14.43 6.55 10.98
C ILE A 51 -14.69 6.32 9.49
N GLY A 52 -13.97 5.37 8.88
CA GLY A 52 -14.14 4.98 7.49
C GLY A 52 -15.57 4.54 7.20
N VAL A 53 -16.08 3.56 7.93
CA VAL A 53 -17.45 3.03 7.73
C VAL A 53 -18.50 4.12 7.91
N VAL A 54 -18.43 4.89 9.00
CA VAL A 54 -19.41 5.93 9.31
C VAL A 54 -19.38 7.03 8.23
N SER A 55 -18.20 7.54 7.92
CA SER A 55 -18.04 8.63 6.95
C SER A 55 -18.41 8.18 5.55
N GLY A 56 -18.00 6.97 5.14
CA GLY A 56 -18.36 6.40 3.86
C GLY A 56 -19.86 6.19 3.70
N TYR A 57 -20.54 5.70 4.75
CA TYR A 57 -22.00 5.56 4.74
C TYR A 57 -22.69 6.92 4.62
N VAL A 58 -22.30 7.92 5.43
CA VAL A 58 -22.88 9.27 5.41
C VAL A 58 -22.67 9.94 4.05
N ILE A 59 -21.45 9.91 3.51
CA ILE A 59 -21.15 10.46 2.20
C ILE A 59 -21.99 9.75 1.13
N GLY A 60 -22.09 8.42 1.17
CA GLY A 60 -22.91 7.64 0.24
C GLY A 60 -24.38 8.07 0.24
N GLN A 61 -24.96 8.31 1.41
CA GLN A 61 -26.33 8.83 1.54
C GLN A 61 -26.46 10.24 0.93
N VAL A 62 -25.50 11.13 1.21
CA VAL A 62 -25.48 12.49 0.66
C VAL A 62 -25.41 12.44 -0.88
N VAL A 63 -24.55 11.59 -1.45
CA VAL A 63 -24.43 11.47 -2.90
C VAL A 63 -25.72 10.92 -3.52
N ASN A 64 -26.28 9.85 -2.94
CA ASN A 64 -27.54 9.29 -3.42
C ASN A 64 -28.67 10.31 -3.43
N HIS A 65 -28.76 11.12 -2.38
CA HIS A 65 -29.75 12.17 -2.29
C HIS A 65 -29.56 13.23 -3.38
N ALA A 66 -28.33 13.70 -3.58
CA ALA A 66 -27.99 14.68 -4.61
C ALA A 66 -28.28 14.17 -6.03
N VAL A 67 -27.97 12.90 -6.29
CA VAL A 67 -28.23 12.26 -7.59
C VAL A 67 -29.73 12.09 -7.84
N LYS A 68 -30.50 11.64 -6.84
CA LYS A 68 -31.96 11.49 -6.95
C LYS A 68 -32.64 12.83 -7.28
N ASN A 69 -32.13 13.92 -6.72
CA ASN A 69 -32.66 15.27 -6.93
C ASN A 69 -32.06 15.99 -8.15
N ARG A 70 -31.21 15.32 -8.95
CA ARG A 70 -30.52 15.88 -10.14
C ARG A 70 -29.72 17.15 -9.84
N THR A 71 -29.15 17.27 -8.64
CA THR A 71 -28.38 18.45 -8.24
C THR A 71 -26.89 18.35 -8.59
N ILE A 72 -26.44 17.20 -9.12
CA ILE A 72 -25.05 16.94 -9.51
C ILE A 72 -24.96 16.60 -11.00
N VAL A 73 -23.94 17.15 -11.67
CA VAL A 73 -23.56 16.81 -13.05
C VAL A 73 -22.59 15.63 -13.03
N ALA A 74 -22.75 14.65 -13.93
CA ALA A 74 -21.98 13.40 -13.98
C ALA A 74 -20.45 13.54 -13.89
N ARG A 75 -19.87 14.67 -14.36
CA ARG A 75 -18.43 14.93 -14.26
C ARG A 75 -17.95 15.13 -12.81
N PHE A 76 -18.78 15.72 -11.94
CA PHE A 76 -18.44 15.95 -10.53
C PHE A 76 -18.59 14.67 -9.68
N GLU A 77 -19.34 13.67 -10.15
CA GLU A 77 -19.51 12.38 -9.44
C GLU A 77 -18.19 11.62 -9.31
N ARG A 78 -17.32 11.67 -10.34
CA ARG A 78 -16.01 11.00 -10.33
C ARG A 78 -15.02 11.68 -9.38
N LEU A 79 -14.99 13.01 -9.37
CA LEU A 79 -14.16 13.79 -8.45
C LEU A 79 -14.59 13.56 -6.98
N LEU A 80 -15.88 13.36 -6.75
CA LEU A 80 -16.43 13.12 -5.42
C LEU A 80 -15.88 11.85 -4.76
N GLY A 81 -15.61 10.80 -5.54
CA GLY A 81 -15.02 9.57 -5.02
C GLY A 81 -13.61 9.78 -4.45
N VAL A 82 -12.75 10.48 -5.18
CA VAL A 82 -11.38 10.80 -4.73
C VAL A 82 -11.40 11.77 -3.56
N LEU A 83 -12.22 12.83 -3.62
CA LEU A 83 -12.35 13.76 -2.52
C LEU A 83 -12.93 13.11 -1.27
N ALA A 84 -13.85 12.16 -1.41
CA ALA A 84 -14.36 11.38 -0.29
C ALA A 84 -13.26 10.50 0.32
N ALA A 85 -12.48 9.78 -0.49
CA ALA A 85 -11.37 8.98 0.01
C ALA A 85 -10.32 9.84 0.75
N LEU A 86 -9.94 10.99 0.19
CA LEU A 86 -9.02 11.94 0.82
C LEU A 86 -9.61 12.53 2.10
N PHE A 87 -10.87 12.91 2.10
CA PHE A 87 -11.55 13.45 3.28
C PHE A 87 -11.59 12.42 4.40
N ILE A 88 -11.98 11.18 4.11
CA ILE A 88 -12.04 10.09 5.09
C ILE A 88 -10.64 9.78 5.64
N PHE A 89 -9.63 9.75 4.78
CA PHE A 89 -8.23 9.58 5.18
C PHE A 89 -7.81 10.66 6.17
N LEU A 90 -7.95 11.94 5.81
CA LEU A 90 -7.53 13.08 6.63
C LEU A 90 -8.32 13.18 7.93
N LEU A 91 -9.62 12.90 7.89
CA LEU A 91 -10.48 12.89 9.07
C LEU A 91 -10.04 11.81 10.06
N ALA A 92 -9.65 10.63 9.59
CA ALA A 92 -9.16 9.57 10.44
C ALA A 92 -7.82 9.94 11.09
N GLU A 93 -6.86 10.44 10.31
CA GLU A 93 -5.55 10.88 10.84
C GLU A 93 -5.72 11.94 11.93
N GLU A 94 -6.59 12.94 11.73
CA GLU A 94 -6.86 13.99 12.73
C GLU A 94 -7.50 13.45 14.02
N LEU A 95 -8.28 12.37 13.92
CA LEU A 95 -8.95 11.71 15.04
C LEU A 95 -8.12 10.57 15.66
N GLY A 96 -6.85 10.41 15.25
CA GLY A 96 -5.95 9.37 15.77
C GLY A 96 -6.25 7.96 15.27
N GLY A 97 -6.92 7.85 14.13
CA GLY A 97 -7.16 6.60 13.42
C GLY A 97 -6.28 6.46 12.18
N ASN A 98 -6.11 5.22 11.72
CA ASN A 98 -5.28 4.94 10.56
C ASN A 98 -5.97 5.38 9.27
N GLY A 99 -5.43 6.38 8.59
CA GLY A 99 -6.02 6.97 7.39
C GLY A 99 -6.19 5.97 6.25
N PHE A 100 -5.25 5.03 6.07
CA PHE A 100 -5.32 4.01 5.02
C PHE A 100 -6.47 3.02 5.27
N VAL A 101 -6.59 2.52 6.51
CA VAL A 101 -7.69 1.65 6.92
C VAL A 101 -9.02 2.39 6.80
N ALA A 102 -9.08 3.67 7.18
CA ALA A 102 -10.27 4.49 7.06
C ALA A 102 -10.70 4.68 5.61
N ALA A 103 -9.79 5.05 4.72
CA ALA A 103 -10.09 5.22 3.29
C ALA A 103 -10.59 3.91 2.66
N PHE A 104 -9.98 2.77 3.03
CA PHE A 104 -10.40 1.45 2.58
C PHE A 104 -11.81 1.09 3.09
N ALA A 105 -12.04 1.19 4.40
CA ALA A 105 -13.33 0.90 5.02
C ALA A 105 -14.44 1.84 4.51
N GLY A 106 -14.10 3.11 4.29
CA GLY A 106 -14.97 4.10 3.68
C GLY A 106 -15.32 3.78 2.23
N GLY A 107 -14.36 3.34 1.43
CA GLY A 107 -14.59 2.84 0.07
C GLY A 107 -15.55 1.65 0.04
N LEU A 108 -15.41 0.70 0.97
CA LEU A 108 -16.34 -0.43 1.11
C LEU A 108 -17.75 0.03 1.50
N ALA A 109 -17.87 0.93 2.48
CA ALA A 109 -19.16 1.46 2.92
C ALA A 109 -19.86 2.28 1.83
N LEU A 110 -19.11 3.07 1.06
CA LEU A 110 -19.60 3.82 -0.10
C LEU A 110 -20.12 2.89 -1.19
N ASN A 111 -19.37 1.83 -1.49
CA ASN A 111 -19.73 0.82 -2.49
C ASN A 111 -21.06 0.12 -2.14
N ILE A 112 -21.29 -0.19 -0.86
CA ILE A 112 -22.56 -0.78 -0.40
C ILE A 112 -23.70 0.25 -0.45
N SER A 113 -23.39 1.53 -0.22
CA SER A 113 -24.41 2.56 -0.08
C SER A 113 -24.91 3.11 -1.42
N SER A 114 -24.14 3.05 -2.51
CA SER A 114 -24.51 3.67 -3.80
C SER A 114 -23.90 3.00 -5.03
N ASP A 115 -24.75 2.40 -5.88
CA ASP A 115 -24.34 1.77 -7.15
C ASP A 115 -23.71 2.76 -8.14
N LYS A 116 -24.13 4.02 -8.13
CA LYS A 116 -23.55 5.05 -9.02
C LYS A 116 -22.21 5.57 -8.54
N VAL A 117 -22.03 5.70 -7.23
CA VAL A 117 -20.73 6.10 -6.64
C VAL A 117 -19.71 4.97 -6.84
N LYS A 118 -20.14 3.72 -6.76
CA LYS A 118 -19.32 2.55 -7.13
C LYS A 118 -18.77 2.69 -8.55
N ASP A 119 -19.61 2.90 -9.56
CA ASP A 119 -19.18 3.03 -10.96
C ASP A 119 -18.24 4.24 -11.17
N ALA A 120 -18.48 5.35 -10.45
CA ALA A 120 -17.64 6.53 -10.52
C ALA A 120 -16.25 6.30 -9.87
N ILE A 121 -16.20 5.63 -8.71
CA ILE A 121 -14.96 5.26 -8.02
C ILE A 121 -14.17 4.23 -8.83
N GLU A 122 -14.83 3.19 -9.36
CA GLU A 122 -14.19 2.11 -10.11
C GLU A 122 -13.61 2.64 -11.44
N SER A 123 -14.37 3.46 -12.18
CA SER A 123 -13.91 4.00 -13.47
C SER A 123 -12.91 5.16 -13.37
N PHE A 124 -12.91 5.93 -12.27
CA PHE A 124 -11.98 7.06 -12.09
C PHE A 124 -10.70 6.65 -11.34
N GLY A 125 -10.81 5.69 -10.43
CA GLY A 125 -9.70 5.22 -9.61
C GLY A 125 -8.58 4.55 -10.39
N GLU A 126 -8.89 3.73 -11.40
CA GLU A 126 -7.85 2.92 -12.07
C GLU A 126 -6.85 3.78 -12.88
N ALA A 127 -7.31 4.55 -13.85
CA ALA A 127 -6.42 5.33 -14.72
C ALA A 127 -5.66 6.44 -13.95
N GLU A 128 -6.33 7.09 -12.98
CA GLU A 128 -5.70 8.16 -12.21
C GLU A 128 -4.74 7.60 -11.16
N SER A 129 -5.09 6.48 -10.49
CA SER A 129 -4.14 5.81 -9.60
C SER A 129 -2.91 5.31 -10.37
N GLU A 130 -3.07 4.79 -11.60
CA GLU A 130 -1.96 4.39 -12.45
C GLU A 130 -1.07 5.60 -12.81
N LEU A 131 -1.67 6.72 -13.19
CA LEU A 131 -0.94 7.96 -13.48
C LEU A 131 -0.19 8.46 -12.24
N LEU A 132 -0.85 8.55 -11.09
CA LEU A 132 -0.23 8.96 -9.82
C LEU A 132 0.87 8.00 -9.38
N THR A 133 0.71 6.70 -9.65
CA THR A 133 1.74 5.67 -9.42
C THR A 133 2.98 5.95 -10.28
N MET A 134 2.78 6.15 -11.58
CA MET A 134 3.86 6.48 -12.51
C MET A 134 4.55 7.77 -12.13
N LEU A 135 3.79 8.80 -11.76
CA LEU A 135 4.32 10.07 -11.27
C LEU A 135 5.14 9.89 -10.00
N THR A 136 4.65 9.09 -9.04
CA THR A 136 5.36 8.80 -7.79
C THR A 136 6.71 8.14 -8.08
N PHE A 137 6.74 7.12 -8.93
CA PHE A 137 7.99 6.45 -9.30
C PHE A 137 8.92 7.33 -10.14
N PHE A 138 8.36 8.19 -11.00
CA PHE A 138 9.13 9.18 -11.75
C PHE A 138 9.82 10.17 -10.81
N VAL A 139 9.08 10.77 -9.87
CA VAL A 139 9.62 11.71 -8.87
C VAL A 139 10.63 10.99 -7.96
N PHE A 140 10.32 9.78 -7.53
CA PHE A 140 11.24 8.95 -6.74
C PHE A 140 12.57 8.70 -7.48
N GLY A 141 12.51 8.29 -8.75
CA GLY A 141 13.69 8.08 -9.58
C GLY A 141 14.47 9.36 -9.88
N LEU A 142 13.77 10.48 -10.04
CA LEU A 142 14.36 11.78 -10.37
C LEU A 142 15.01 12.47 -9.17
N ILE A 143 14.42 12.35 -7.97
CA ILE A 143 14.82 13.12 -6.78
C ILE A 143 15.49 12.22 -5.73
N VAL A 144 14.82 11.12 -5.35
CA VAL A 144 15.26 10.31 -4.20
C VAL A 144 16.50 9.47 -4.54
N VAL A 145 16.55 8.90 -5.74
CA VAL A 145 17.69 8.08 -6.16
C VAL A 145 18.99 8.91 -6.23
N PRO A 146 19.06 10.07 -6.92
CA PRO A 146 20.27 10.89 -6.94
C PRO A 146 20.69 11.42 -5.57
N ALA A 147 19.75 11.61 -4.64
CA ALA A 147 20.08 12.07 -3.29
C ALA A 147 20.76 10.99 -2.42
N LEU A 148 20.59 9.71 -2.75
CA LEU A 148 20.97 8.59 -1.87
C LEU A 148 21.93 7.57 -2.51
N TYR A 149 22.10 7.55 -3.83
CA TYR A 149 22.90 6.53 -4.52
C TYR A 149 24.37 6.49 -4.06
N GLU A 150 24.96 7.63 -3.68
CA GLU A 150 26.34 7.68 -3.17
C GLU A 150 26.50 7.00 -1.81
N SER A 151 25.40 6.81 -1.08
CA SER A 151 25.39 6.10 0.21
C SER A 151 25.15 4.60 0.05
N TRP A 152 25.05 4.10 -1.19
CA TRP A 152 24.89 2.69 -1.47
C TRP A 152 26.18 1.91 -1.22
N THR A 153 26.03 0.79 -0.51
CA THR A 153 27.15 -0.10 -0.18
C THR A 153 26.90 -1.50 -0.73
N TRP A 154 27.96 -2.28 -0.88
CA TRP A 154 27.86 -3.70 -1.27
C TRP A 154 27.03 -4.52 -0.28
N THR A 155 27.10 -4.20 1.01
CA THR A 155 26.29 -4.84 2.05
C THR A 155 24.80 -4.60 1.82
N MET A 156 24.42 -3.37 1.49
CA MET A 156 23.03 -3.04 1.15
C MET A 156 22.58 -3.77 -0.12
N LEU A 157 23.46 -3.91 -1.11
CA LEU A 157 23.14 -4.64 -2.34
C LEU A 157 22.85 -6.12 -2.07
N LEU A 158 23.73 -6.77 -1.33
CA LEU A 158 23.55 -8.18 -0.94
C LEU A 158 22.29 -8.36 -0.11
N PHE A 159 22.05 -7.47 0.86
CA PHE A 159 20.83 -7.48 1.66
C PHE A 159 19.59 -7.27 0.80
N SER A 160 19.62 -6.33 -0.15
CA SER A 160 18.49 -6.03 -1.03
C SER A 160 18.11 -7.23 -1.89
N ILE A 161 19.12 -7.86 -2.51
CA ILE A 161 18.93 -9.07 -3.31
C ILE A 161 18.39 -10.21 -2.43
N ALA A 162 19.00 -10.45 -1.26
CA ALA A 162 18.55 -11.48 -0.32
C ALA A 162 17.13 -11.23 0.16
N SER A 163 16.77 -9.96 0.43
CA SER A 163 15.43 -9.58 0.89
C SER A 163 14.36 -9.87 -0.15
N LEU A 164 14.66 -9.62 -1.43
CA LEU A 164 13.72 -9.79 -2.55
C LEU A 164 13.65 -11.24 -3.04
N ALA A 165 14.80 -11.90 -3.18
CA ALA A 165 14.89 -13.23 -3.76
C ALA A 165 14.73 -14.38 -2.75
N VAL A 166 14.98 -14.12 -1.46
CA VAL A 166 14.96 -15.16 -0.42
C VAL A 166 13.93 -14.85 0.65
N LEU A 167 14.10 -13.76 1.42
CA LEU A 167 13.26 -13.49 2.59
C LEU A 167 11.79 -13.36 2.20
N ARG A 168 11.52 -12.64 1.11
CA ARG A 168 10.16 -12.42 0.64
C ARG A 168 9.48 -13.73 0.18
N PRO A 169 10.01 -14.52 -0.77
CA PRO A 169 9.42 -15.82 -1.11
C PRO A 169 9.24 -16.73 0.11
N LEU A 170 10.21 -16.73 1.03
CA LEU A 170 10.14 -17.51 2.27
C LEU A 170 8.92 -17.11 3.12
N CYS A 171 8.73 -15.82 3.40
CA CYS A 171 7.56 -15.34 4.16
C CYS A 171 6.25 -15.73 3.48
N VAL A 172 6.16 -15.55 2.15
CA VAL A 172 4.97 -15.94 1.38
C VAL A 172 4.72 -17.44 1.49
N TRP A 173 5.76 -18.27 1.40
CA TRP A 173 5.61 -19.72 1.48
C TRP A 173 5.16 -20.19 2.85
N ILE A 174 5.67 -19.57 3.92
CA ILE A 174 5.23 -19.83 5.29
C ILE A 174 3.73 -19.53 5.43
N CYS A 175 3.26 -18.38 4.92
CA CYS A 175 1.84 -18.04 4.92
C CYS A 175 1.00 -18.97 4.04
N MET A 176 1.61 -19.63 3.05
CA MET A 176 0.95 -20.57 2.13
C MET A 176 1.09 -22.05 2.55
N ILE A 177 1.59 -22.35 3.76
CA ILE A 177 1.60 -23.72 4.29
C ILE A 177 0.14 -24.20 4.42
N GLY A 178 -0.16 -25.38 3.87
CA GLY A 178 -1.52 -25.93 3.85
C GLY A 178 -2.44 -25.39 2.74
N SER A 179 -1.98 -24.44 1.93
CA SER A 179 -2.74 -23.94 0.76
C SER A 179 -2.71 -24.94 -0.41
N PRO A 180 -3.73 -24.92 -1.30
CA PRO A 180 -3.83 -25.84 -2.45
C PRO A 180 -2.84 -25.53 -3.59
N TYR A 181 -2.04 -24.47 -3.47
CA TYR A 181 -1.14 -24.00 -4.52
C TYR A 181 0.09 -24.91 -4.69
N SER A 182 0.46 -25.16 -5.95
CA SER A 182 1.67 -25.88 -6.33
C SER A 182 2.95 -25.10 -6.04
N LEU A 183 4.11 -25.78 -6.07
CA LEU A 183 5.40 -25.12 -5.89
C LEU A 183 5.66 -24.03 -6.94
N GLY A 184 5.26 -24.25 -8.19
CA GLY A 184 5.40 -23.24 -9.26
C GLY A 184 4.55 -21.98 -9.00
N GLU A 185 3.34 -22.16 -8.50
CA GLU A 185 2.46 -21.05 -8.10
C GLU A 185 3.02 -20.32 -6.87
N LYS A 186 3.50 -21.05 -5.86
CA LYS A 186 4.14 -20.48 -4.66
C LYS A 186 5.41 -19.68 -5.00
N LEU A 187 6.24 -20.19 -5.91
CA LEU A 187 7.41 -19.47 -6.43
C LEU A 187 6.98 -18.19 -7.15
N TYR A 188 5.97 -18.28 -8.01
CA TYR A 188 5.45 -17.14 -8.75
C TYR A 188 4.87 -16.07 -7.81
N ILE A 189 4.01 -16.44 -6.86
CA ILE A 189 3.41 -15.52 -5.89
C ILE A 189 4.48 -14.93 -4.97
N GLY A 190 5.45 -15.75 -4.54
CA GLY A 190 6.58 -15.31 -3.72
C GLY A 190 7.46 -14.28 -4.42
N TRP A 191 7.75 -14.50 -5.70
CA TRP A 191 8.55 -13.58 -6.52
C TRP A 191 7.75 -12.34 -6.94
N PHE A 192 6.53 -12.49 -7.47
CA PHE A 192 5.72 -11.38 -7.98
C PHE A 192 4.87 -10.71 -6.89
N GLY A 193 5.48 -9.76 -6.21
CA GLY A 193 4.72 -8.68 -5.56
C GLY A 193 5.57 -7.42 -5.40
N PRO A 194 5.98 -6.78 -6.49
CA PRO A 194 6.99 -5.72 -6.49
C PRO A 194 6.82 -4.75 -5.33
N ARG A 195 7.93 -4.31 -4.72
CA ARG A 195 7.93 -3.20 -3.77
C ARG A 195 7.28 -2.00 -4.46
N GLY A 196 6.04 -1.74 -4.07
CA GLY A 196 5.16 -0.80 -4.72
C GLY A 196 5.28 0.60 -4.13
N ILE A 197 4.24 1.39 -4.40
CA ILE A 197 4.09 2.77 -3.93
C ILE A 197 4.14 2.84 -2.40
N ALA A 198 3.58 1.85 -1.71
CA ALA A 198 3.58 1.78 -0.24
C ALA A 198 4.99 1.90 0.34
N SER A 199 6.01 1.30 -0.29
CA SER A 199 7.39 1.43 0.19
C SER A 199 7.92 2.87 0.07
N VAL A 200 7.54 3.60 -0.98
CA VAL A 200 7.89 5.02 -1.16
C VAL A 200 7.15 5.87 -0.13
N ILE A 201 5.85 5.61 0.09
CA ILE A 201 5.05 6.28 1.11
C ILE A 201 5.64 6.06 2.50
N TYR A 202 6.01 4.84 2.85
CA TYR A 202 6.61 4.53 4.15
C TYR A 202 7.96 5.22 4.35
N MET A 203 8.77 5.35 3.29
CA MET A 203 9.98 6.17 3.37
C MET A 203 9.64 7.65 3.61
N LEU A 204 8.61 8.19 2.96
CA LEU A 204 8.18 9.58 3.20
C LEU A 204 7.66 9.79 4.62
N ILE A 205 6.83 8.87 5.13
CA ILE A 205 6.35 8.89 6.52
C ILE A 205 7.54 8.78 7.49
N MET A 206 8.46 7.86 7.23
CA MET A 206 9.68 7.75 8.03
C MET A 206 10.46 9.07 8.05
N ALA A 207 10.57 9.77 6.93
CA ALA A 207 11.26 11.07 6.84
C ALA A 207 10.57 12.20 7.63
N THR A 208 9.29 12.07 7.98
CA THR A 208 8.62 13.02 8.88
C THR A 208 8.75 12.64 10.35
N MET A 209 9.11 11.38 10.65
CA MET A 209 9.21 10.86 12.01
C MET A 209 10.62 10.87 12.58
N ILE A 210 11.64 10.68 11.73
CA ILE A 210 13.05 10.59 12.12
C ILE A 210 13.90 11.52 11.28
N ASP A 211 15.06 11.94 11.80
CA ASP A 211 16.02 12.74 11.04
C ASP A 211 16.58 11.94 9.84
N PRO A 212 16.32 12.36 8.59
CA PRO A 212 16.82 11.66 7.41
C PRO A 212 18.34 11.61 7.31
N VAL A 213 19.05 12.56 7.93
CA VAL A 213 20.51 12.61 7.92
C VAL A 213 21.08 11.56 8.88
N ALA A 214 20.57 11.48 10.11
CA ALA A 214 20.97 10.47 11.08
C ALA A 214 20.68 9.03 10.60
N PHE A 215 19.55 8.83 9.90
CA PHE A 215 19.12 7.52 9.41
C PHE A 215 19.39 7.30 7.91
N LYS A 216 20.32 8.06 7.32
CA LYS A 216 20.66 7.99 5.89
C LYS A 216 20.90 6.55 5.37
N PRO A 217 21.58 5.64 6.10
CA PRO A 217 21.75 4.26 5.64
C PRO A 217 20.43 3.50 5.43
N LEU A 218 19.42 3.76 6.26
CA LEU A 218 18.10 3.12 6.18
C LEU A 218 17.35 3.60 4.92
N PHE A 219 17.35 4.90 4.66
CA PHE A 219 16.80 5.49 3.43
C PHE A 219 17.54 4.99 2.18
N ALA A 220 18.88 4.90 2.24
CA ALA A 220 19.71 4.41 1.14
C ALA A 220 19.40 2.95 0.81
N ALA A 221 19.31 2.08 1.83
CA ALA A 221 18.93 0.68 1.67
C ALA A 221 17.50 0.54 1.13
N GLY A 222 16.52 1.27 1.69
CA GLY A 222 15.14 1.27 1.20
C GLY A 222 15.04 1.70 -0.27
N THR A 223 15.77 2.75 -0.65
CA THR A 223 15.82 3.24 -2.02
C THR A 223 16.40 2.19 -2.97
N MET A 224 17.50 1.55 -2.57
CA MET A 224 18.12 0.47 -3.35
C MET A 224 17.17 -0.72 -3.55
N ILE A 225 16.47 -1.15 -2.49
CA ILE A 225 15.49 -2.24 -2.55
C ILE A 225 14.37 -1.91 -3.54
N VAL A 226 13.84 -0.69 -3.49
CA VAL A 226 12.79 -0.24 -4.41
C VAL A 226 13.32 -0.21 -5.85
N CYS A 227 14.51 0.33 -6.11
CA CYS A 227 15.13 0.35 -7.44
C CYS A 227 15.31 -1.07 -8.02
N ILE A 228 15.93 -1.97 -7.25
CA ILE A 228 16.15 -3.36 -7.68
C ILE A 228 14.81 -4.04 -7.92
N SER A 229 13.83 -3.83 -7.05
CA SER A 229 12.49 -4.38 -7.23
C SER A 229 11.82 -3.89 -8.51
N VAL A 230 11.78 -2.58 -8.77
CA VAL A 230 11.15 -2.03 -9.98
C VAL A 230 11.79 -2.60 -11.24
N VAL A 231 13.13 -2.64 -11.30
CA VAL A 231 13.85 -3.18 -12.47
C VAL A 231 13.64 -4.69 -12.62
N ALA A 232 13.85 -5.46 -11.55
CA ALA A 232 13.76 -6.92 -11.60
C ALA A 232 12.35 -7.40 -11.96
N HIS A 233 11.31 -6.83 -11.33
CA HIS A 233 9.94 -7.25 -11.60
C HIS A 233 9.45 -6.70 -12.94
N GLY A 234 9.86 -5.49 -13.36
CA GLY A 234 9.55 -4.94 -14.67
C GLY A 234 10.06 -5.82 -15.81
N ILE A 235 11.31 -6.28 -15.72
CA ILE A 235 11.93 -7.17 -16.73
C ILE A 235 11.32 -8.57 -16.68
N THR A 236 11.02 -9.09 -15.48
CA THR A 236 10.58 -10.50 -15.32
C THR A 236 9.07 -10.72 -15.45
N ALA A 237 8.23 -9.67 -15.41
CA ALA A 237 6.77 -9.79 -15.43
C ALA A 237 6.23 -10.60 -16.63
N ALA A 238 6.56 -10.16 -17.86
CA ALA A 238 6.09 -10.81 -19.08
C ALA A 238 6.63 -12.24 -19.29
N PRO A 239 7.94 -12.54 -19.12
CA PRO A 239 8.45 -13.90 -19.31
C PRO A 239 7.95 -14.87 -18.24
N ALA A 240 7.89 -14.46 -16.97
CA ALA A 240 7.50 -15.38 -15.91
C ALA A 240 6.00 -15.68 -15.90
N SER A 241 5.15 -14.72 -16.27
CA SER A 241 3.72 -14.98 -16.48
C SER A 241 3.50 -16.06 -17.56
N ARG A 242 4.23 -15.97 -18.68
CA ARG A 242 4.22 -17.00 -19.74
C ARG A 242 4.73 -18.36 -19.24
N ALA A 243 5.78 -18.36 -18.42
CA ALA A 243 6.32 -19.58 -17.82
C ALA A 243 5.32 -20.27 -16.87
N LEU A 244 4.62 -19.50 -16.02
CA LEU A 244 3.59 -20.04 -15.13
C LEU A 244 2.42 -20.64 -15.91
N VAL A 245 1.92 -19.95 -16.94
CA VAL A 245 0.85 -20.47 -17.81
C VAL A 245 1.26 -21.79 -18.45
N SER A 246 2.50 -21.86 -18.97
CA SER A 246 3.04 -23.07 -19.58
C SER A 246 3.19 -24.22 -18.58
N TYR A 247 3.55 -23.92 -17.33
CA TYR A 247 3.67 -24.90 -16.25
C TYR A 247 2.31 -25.48 -15.86
N LEU A 248 1.29 -24.62 -15.70
CA LEU A 248 -0.07 -25.05 -15.36
C LEU A 248 -0.70 -25.89 -16.47
N ALA A 249 -0.48 -25.51 -17.73
CA ALA A 249 -0.96 -26.27 -18.90
C ALA A 249 -0.34 -27.68 -19.02
N ARG A 250 0.84 -27.92 -18.44
CA ARG A 250 1.46 -29.26 -18.39
C ARG A 250 0.96 -30.12 -17.24
N LYS A 251 0.26 -29.51 -16.27
CA LYS A 251 -0.21 -30.18 -15.06
C LYS A 251 -1.70 -30.57 -15.14
N SER A 252 -2.48 -29.92 -16.01
CA SER A 252 -3.86 -30.31 -16.37
C SER A 252 -3.88 -31.43 -17.39
#